data_AF-T1BSH6-F1
#
_entry.id   AF-T1BSH6-F1
#
_cell.length_a   1.000
_cell.length_b   1.000
_cell.length_c   1.000
_cell.angle_alpha   90.00
_cell.angle_beta   90.00
_cell.angle_gamma   90.00
#
_symmetry.space_group_name_H-M   'P 1'
#
loop_
_entity.id
_entity.type
_entity.pdbx_description
1 polymer ?
#
loop_
_entity_poly.entity_id
_entity_poly.type
_entity_poly.pdbx_seq_one_letter_code
_entity_poly.pdbx_strand_id
1 'polypeptide(L)' 'MQLKPGVRVEPRELFEFAAERLPFFMVPQSLEFISEVPKTANQKAQRYLLRSRPPGPGSVDRDSLGIQVVRPPR' A
#
# COMPACT_ATOMS: atom_id res chain seq x y z
N MET A 1 2.46 5.00 11.53
CA MET A 1 1.43 5.94 11.05
C MET A 1 0.14 5.15 11.07
N GLN A 2 -0.83 5.56 11.89
CA GLN A 2 -2.12 4.89 12.06
C GLN A 2 -3.20 5.89 11.64
N LEU A 3 -4.31 5.42 11.09
CA LEU A 3 -5.40 6.31 10.71
C LEU A 3 -5.94 7.04 11.95
N LYS A 4 -6.40 8.28 11.76
CA LYS A 4 -7.09 9.01 12.84
C LYS A 4 -8.37 8.22 13.21
N PRO A 5 -8.80 8.26 14.49
CA PRO A 5 -10.03 7.60 14.91
C PRO A 5 -11.21 8.01 14.03
N GLY A 6 -11.98 7.04 13.54
CA GLY A 6 -13.15 7.26 12.69
C GLY A 6 -12.84 7.42 11.19
N VAL A 7 -11.57 7.49 10.79
CA VAL A 7 -11.19 7.56 9.38
C VAL A 7 -11.03 6.15 8.83
N ARG A 8 -11.78 5.84 7.77
CA ARG A 8 -11.57 4.67 6.93
C ARG A 8 -11.01 5.15 5.60
N VAL A 9 -10.07 4.40 5.05
CA VAL A 9 -9.50 4.68 3.74
C VAL A 9 -9.69 3.42 2.92
N GLU A 10 -10.32 3.56 1.76
CA GLU A 10 -10.47 2.45 0.83
C GLU A 10 -9.17 2.24 0.05
N PRO A 11 -8.77 0.99 -0.25
CA PRO A 11 -7.57 0.72 -1.06
C PRO A 11 -7.59 1.47 -2.39
N ARG A 12 -8.78 1.62 -2.99
CA ARG A 12 -9.00 2.34 -4.24
C ARG A 12 -8.52 3.79 -4.18
N GLU A 13 -8.92 4.52 -3.14
CA GLU A 13 -8.57 5.94 -2.96
C GLU A 13 -7.06 6.12 -2.85
N LEU A 14 -6.37 5.18 -2.20
CA LEU A 14 -4.90 5.19 -2.09
C LEU A 14 -4.21 4.97 -3.43
N PHE A 15 -4.69 4.02 -4.23
CA PHE A 15 -4.13 3.77 -5.56
C PHE A 15 -4.37 4.94 -6.51
N GLU A 16 -5.57 5.54 -6.49
CA GLU A 16 -5.90 6.74 -7.27
C GLU A 16 -5.02 7.91 -6.82
N PHE A 17 -4.91 8.15 -5.51
CA PHE A 17 -4.03 9.17 -4.94
C PHE A 17 -2.57 9.01 -5.38
N ALA A 18 -2.06 7.77 -5.39
CA ALA A 18 -0.71 7.45 -5.83
C ALA A 18 -0.55 7.63 -7.34
N ALA A 19 -1.50 7.19 -8.15
CA ALA A 19 -1.46 7.31 -9.61
C ALA A 19 -1.50 8.77 -10.09
N GLU A 20 -2.19 9.65 -9.36
CA GLU A 20 -2.22 11.09 -9.67
C GLU A 20 -0.90 11.82 -9.37
N ARG A 21 -0.12 11.35 -8.37
CA ARG A 21 1.01 12.11 -7.80
C ARG A 21 2.36 11.48 -8.08
N LEU A 22 2.42 10.20 -8.36
CA LEU A 22 3.64 9.45 -8.56
C LEU A 22 3.80 9.05 -10.03
N PRO A 23 5.04 8.98 -10.54
CA PRO A 23 5.31 8.32 -11.82
C PRO A 23 4.75 6.90 -11.83
N PHE A 24 4.30 6.42 -13.00
CA PHE A 24 3.61 5.14 -13.15
C PHE A 24 4.35 3.93 -12.52
N PHE A 25 5.69 3.94 -12.54
CA PHE A 25 6.53 2.86 -12.02
C PHE A 25 6.69 2.89 -10.49
N MET A 26 6.31 3.99 -9.82
CA MET A 26 6.27 4.11 -8.37
C MET A 26 4.90 3.73 -7.80
N VAL A 27 3.86 3.64 -8.64
CA VAL A 27 2.53 3.24 -8.19
C VAL A 27 2.56 1.76 -7.80
N PRO A 28 2.22 1.39 -6.56
CA PRO A 28 2.25 0.01 -6.10
C PRO A 28 1.28 -0.86 -6.91
N GLN A 29 1.62 -2.15 -7.02
CA GLN A 29 0.74 -3.15 -7.64
C GLN A 29 -0.29 -3.71 -6.66
N SER A 30 0.10 -3.90 -5.39
CA SER A 30 -0.74 -4.42 -4.33
C SER A 30 -0.62 -3.58 -3.05
N LEU A 31 -1.69 -3.53 -2.27
CA LEU A 31 -1.73 -2.86 -0.98
C LEU A 31 -2.40 -3.77 0.05
N GLU A 32 -1.85 -3.77 1.26
CA GLU A 32 -2.42 -4.48 2.40
C GLU A 32 -2.48 -3.53 3.60
N PHE A 33 -3.65 -3.44 4.23
CA PHE A 33 -3.80 -2.73 5.48
C PHE A 33 -3.44 -3.64 6.66
N ILE A 34 -2.48 -3.21 7.45
CA ILE A 34 -2.08 -3.88 8.69
C ILE A 34 -2.46 -3.02 9.88
N SER A 35 -2.90 -3.68 10.96
CA SER A 35 -3.28 -3.00 12.22
C SER A 35 -2.08 -2.29 12.87
N GLU A 36 -0.92 -2.92 12.78
CA GLU A 36 0.32 -2.40 13.33
C GLU A 36 1.54 -2.74 12.47
N VAL A 37 2.50 -1.82 12.48
CA VAL A 37 3.82 -2.04 11.87
C VAL A 37 4.68 -2.75 12.93
N PRO A 38 5.34 -3.88 12.62
CA PRO A 38 6.22 -4.55 13.55
C PRO A 38 7.37 -3.62 13.94
N LYS A 39 7.62 -3.49 15.24
CA LYS A 39 8.63 -2.60 15.79
C LYS A 39 9.54 -3.33 16.76
N THR A 40 10.78 -2.87 16.85
CA THR A 40 11.71 -3.28 17.91
C THR A 40 11.26 -2.73 19.27
N ALA A 41 11.88 -3.22 20.36
CA ALA A 41 11.71 -2.66 21.70
C ALA A 41 11.99 -1.13 21.75
N ASN A 42 12.91 -0.64 20.91
CA ASN A 42 13.20 0.80 20.75
C ASN A 42 12.28 1.51 19.73
N GLN A 43 11.09 0.97 19.45
CA GLN A 43 10.07 1.55 18.55
C GLN A 43 10.50 1.73 17.08
N LYS A 44 11.64 1.17 16.65
CA LYS A 44 12.08 1.23 15.25
C LYS A 44 11.33 0.21 14.40
N ALA A 45 10.83 0.63 13.24
CA ALA A 45 10.12 -0.26 12.33
C ALA A 45 11.02 -1.38 11.79
N GLN A 46 10.58 -2.63 11.95
CA GLN A 46 11.28 -3.82 11.48
C GLN A 46 10.87 -4.15 10.03
N ARG A 47 11.33 -3.33 9.09
CA ARG A 47 10.97 -3.46 7.66
C ARG A 47 11.32 -4.82 7.03
N TYR A 48 12.30 -5.54 7.58
CA TYR A 48 12.66 -6.87 7.06
C TYR A 48 11.54 -7.89 7.26
N LEU A 49 10.81 -7.83 8.38
CA LEU A 49 9.68 -8.71 8.65
C LEU A 49 8.52 -8.48 7.67
N LEU A 50 8.30 -7.22 7.29
CA LEU A 50 7.30 -6.87 6.28
C LEU A 50 7.68 -7.40 4.89
N ARG A 51 8.96 -7.39 4.53
CA ARG A 51 9.44 -7.90 3.24
C ARG A 51 9.45 -9.43 3.16
N SER A 52 9.67 -10.12 4.28
CA SER A 52 9.64 -11.59 4.32
C SER A 52 8.22 -12.16 4.37
N ARG A 53 7.23 -11.31 4.64
CA ARG A 53 5.82 -11.74 4.75
C ARG A 53 5.20 -11.81 3.35
N PRO A 54 4.59 -12.94 2.96
CA PRO A 54 3.78 -12.99 1.74
C PRO A 54 2.55 -12.09 1.90
N PRO A 55 1.95 -11.60 0.81
CA PRO A 55 0.70 -10.84 0.87
C PRO A 55 -0.36 -11.59 1.67
N GLY A 56 -0.94 -10.92 2.67
CA GLY A 56 -2.02 -11.51 3.47
C GLY A 56 -3.34 -11.61 2.69
N PRO A 57 -4.36 -12.26 3.25
CA PRO A 57 -5.70 -12.36 2.64
C PRO A 57 -6.41 -11.01 2.46
N GLY A 58 -5.94 -9.96 3.13
CA GLY A 58 -6.41 -8.58 2.94
C GLY A 58 -5.62 -7.77 1.91
N SER A 59 -4.70 -8.41 1.18
CA SER A 59 -3.99 -7.76 0.07
C SER A 59 -4.93 -7.55 -1.10
N VAL A 60 -5.01 -6.32 -1.60
CA VAL A 60 -5.82 -5.95 -2.75
C VAL A 60 -4.90 -5.50 -3.87
N ASP A 61 -5.07 -6.10 -5.04
CA ASP A 61 -4.34 -5.73 -6.24
C ASP A 61 -5.03 -4.58 -6.97
N ARG A 62 -4.21 -3.69 -7.50
CA ARG A 62 -4.65 -2.54 -8.28
C ARG A 62 -5.47 -2.96 -9.51
N ASP A 63 -5.04 -4.03 -10.18
CA ASP A 63 -5.69 -4.54 -11.39
C ASP A 63 -7.10 -5.07 -11.09
N SER A 64 -7.31 -5.69 -9.92
CA SER A 64 -8.63 -6.15 -9.47
C SER A 64 -9.60 -4.99 -9.21
N LEU A 65 -9.09 -3.79 -8.92
CA LEU A 65 -9.89 -2.57 -8.74
C LEU A 65 -10.11 -1.80 -10.06
N GLY A 66 -9.58 -2.29 -11.19
CA GLY A 66 -9.71 -1.66 -12.49
C GLY A 66 -8.91 -0.37 -12.66
N ILE A 67 -7.93 -0.10 -11.79
CA ILE A 67 -7.15 1.14 -11.81
C ILE A 67 -6.02 1.01 -12.83
N GLN A 68 -6.19 1.67 -13.98
CA GLN A 68 -5.22 1.68 -15.06
C GLN A 68 -4.20 2.79 -14.85
N VAL A 69 -2.92 2.43 -14.71
CA VAL A 69 -1.83 3.39 -14.67
C VAL A 69 -1.19 3.47 -16.04
N VAL A 70 -1.30 4.63 -16.68
CA VAL A 70 -0.79 4.85 -18.04
C VAL A 70 0.74 4.71 -18.04
N ARG A 71 1.23 3.64 -18.66
CA ARG A 71 2.66 3.45 -18.90
C ARG A 71 3.05 4.25 -20.15
N PRO A 72 4.01 5.19 -20.08
CA PRO A 72 4.51 5.86 -21.26
C PRO A 72 5.18 4.84 -22.20
N PRO A 73 5.08 5.03 -23.53
CA PRO A 73 5.78 4.20 -24.50
C PRO A 73 7.31 4.28 -24.26
N ARG A 74 8.00 3.15 -24.48
CA ARG A 74 9.46 3.03 -24.33
C ARG A 74 10.22 3.80 -25.38
#